data_AF-A0A0D2L714-F1
#
_entry.id   AF-A0A0D2L714-F1
#
_cell.length_a   1.000
_cell.length_b   1.000
_cell.length_c   1.000
_cell.angle_alpha   90.00
_cell.angle_beta   90.00
_cell.angle_gamma   90.00
#
_symmetry.space_group_name_H-M   'P 1'
#
loop_
_entity.id
_entity.type
_entity.pdbx_description
1 polymer ?
#
loop_
_entity_poly.entity_id
_entity_poly.type
_entity_poly.pdbx_seq_one_letter_code
_entity_poly.pdbx_strand_id
1 'polypeptide(L)'
;MYRMGMMSLILGDGGAVGVDTVRCIKMALVHDVAESLVGDITPHCGVSDADKHAMEAEAVGRIQEMLGRETQAAGEVAELWREYEAQSSREAHLVKDFDKLEMIVQAHEYEQAQGLELQQFFDSTAGKFKTETGVIGIKAEGSSRR
;
A
#
# COMPACT_ATOMS: atom_id res chain seq x y z
N MET A 1 5.49 0.47 3.52
CA MET A 1 4.90 1.44 4.49
C MET A 1 5.63 2.80 4.62
N TYR A 2 6.85 2.91 5.17
CA TYR A 2 7.47 4.23 5.46
C TYR A 2 7.61 5.16 4.23
N ARG A 3 8.19 4.65 3.12
CA ARG A 3 8.33 5.42 1.87
C ARG A 3 6.96 5.86 1.32
N MET A 4 5.93 5.03 1.45
CA MET A 4 4.56 5.39 1.02
C MET A 4 3.96 6.53 1.86
N GLY A 5 4.25 6.57 3.16
CA GLY A 5 3.90 7.71 4.02
C GLY A 5 4.59 9.00 3.56
N MET A 6 5.88 8.91 3.20
CA MET A 6 6.62 10.04 2.64
C MET A 6 6.10 10.47 1.26
N MET A 7 5.74 9.52 0.39
CA MET A 7 5.11 9.79 -0.91
C MET A 7 3.78 10.53 -0.72
N SER A 8 2.96 10.08 0.24
CA SER A 8 1.69 10.73 0.59
C SER A 8 1.92 12.17 1.07
N LEU A 9 2.91 12.37 1.95
CA LEU A 9 3.27 13.69 2.46
C LEU A 9 3.70 14.65 1.35
N ILE A 10 4.59 14.22 0.44
CA ILE A 10 5.14 15.07 -0.62
C ILE A 10 4.08 15.43 -1.67
N LEU A 11 3.19 14.49 -2.02
CA LEU A 11 2.20 14.69 -3.08
C LEU A 11 0.96 15.48 -2.63
N GLY A 12 0.70 15.51 -1.32
CA GLY A 12 -0.32 16.36 -0.71
C GLY A 12 -0.11 17.85 -0.95
N ASP A 13 1.14 18.29 -1.16
CA ASP A 13 1.48 19.70 -1.37
C ASP A 13 1.40 20.16 -2.84
N GLY A 14 1.22 19.25 -3.82
CA GLY A 14 1.45 19.62 -5.22
C GLY A 14 0.69 18.90 -6.35
N GLY A 15 -0.15 17.88 -6.09
CA GLY A 15 -0.76 17.13 -7.21
C GLY A 15 -2.04 16.35 -6.97
N ALA A 16 -2.39 16.01 -5.73
CA ALA A 16 -3.59 15.20 -5.45
C ALA A 16 -4.80 16.07 -5.06
N VAL A 17 -5.37 16.82 -6.01
CA VAL A 17 -6.51 17.73 -5.74
C VAL A 17 -7.70 16.96 -5.17
N GLY A 18 -8.11 17.31 -3.95
CA GLY A 18 -9.29 16.76 -3.27
C GLY A 18 -9.07 15.38 -2.64
N VAL A 19 -7.84 15.11 -2.19
CA VAL A 19 -7.49 13.97 -1.34
C VAL A 19 -7.02 14.51 0.01
N ASP A 20 -7.42 13.86 1.12
CA ASP A 20 -6.91 14.19 2.45
C ASP A 20 -5.53 13.55 2.68
N THR A 21 -4.49 14.38 2.62
CA THR A 21 -3.09 13.98 2.82
C THR A 21 -2.86 13.29 4.16
N VAL A 22 -3.47 13.78 5.25
CA VAL A 22 -3.28 13.19 6.58
C VAL A 22 -3.92 11.81 6.62
N ARG A 23 -5.09 11.64 6.01
CA ARG A 23 -5.73 10.33 5.87
C ARG A 23 -4.88 9.37 5.04
N CYS A 24 -4.31 9.80 3.91
CA CYS A 24 -3.40 8.98 3.12
C CYS A 24 -2.16 8.53 3.89
N ILE A 25 -1.52 9.44 4.65
CA ILE A 25 -0.36 9.09 5.49
C ILE A 25 -0.76 8.03 6.53
N LYS A 26 -1.86 8.25 7.25
CA LYS A 26 -2.35 7.28 8.24
C LYS A 26 -2.65 5.92 7.60
N MET A 27 -3.34 5.91 6.46
CA MET A 27 -3.66 4.69 5.73
C MET A 27 -2.40 3.96 5.23
N ALA A 28 -1.43 4.67 4.68
CA ALA A 28 -0.16 4.09 4.24
C ALA A 28 0.62 3.43 5.40
N LEU A 29 0.49 3.95 6.62
CA LEU A 29 1.12 3.39 7.82
C LEU A 29 0.37 2.18 8.40
N VAL A 30 -0.92 2.00 8.11
CA VAL A 30 -1.74 0.95 8.74
C VAL A 30 -2.21 -0.15 7.77
N HIS A 31 -2.11 0.04 6.45
CA HIS A 31 -2.68 -0.90 5.50
C HIS A 31 -2.14 -2.33 5.64
N ASP A 32 -0.84 -2.48 5.90
CA ASP A 32 -0.19 -3.79 6.14
C ASP A 32 0.00 -4.10 7.64
N VAL A 33 -0.73 -3.42 8.54
CA VAL A 33 -0.53 -3.62 9.99
C VAL A 33 -0.81 -5.07 10.42
N ALA A 34 -1.70 -5.77 9.69
CA ALA A 34 -2.03 -7.17 9.92
C ALA A 34 -0.81 -8.11 9.76
N GLU A 35 0.13 -7.78 8.87
CA GLU A 35 1.34 -8.57 8.59
C GLU A 35 2.24 -8.73 9.82
N SER A 36 2.12 -7.81 10.80
CA SER A 36 2.81 -7.96 12.09
C SER A 36 2.40 -9.22 12.87
N LEU A 37 1.23 -9.79 12.57
CA LEU A 37 0.73 -11.03 13.19
C LEU A 37 0.66 -12.20 12.21
N VAL A 38 0.30 -11.96 10.94
CA VAL A 38 0.12 -13.04 9.94
C VAL A 38 1.32 -13.26 9.04
N GLY A 39 2.30 -12.36 9.06
CA GLY A 39 3.40 -12.30 8.10
C GLY A 39 2.98 -11.70 6.75
N ASP A 40 3.95 -11.42 5.88
CA ASP A 40 3.72 -10.99 4.50
C ASP A 40 3.29 -12.20 3.65
N ILE A 41 1.99 -12.29 3.34
CA ILE A 41 1.40 -13.37 2.53
C ILE A 41 1.47 -12.95 1.05
N THR A 42 2.46 -13.51 0.37
CA THR A 42 2.69 -13.26 -1.06
C THR A 42 1.91 -14.24 -1.96
N PRO A 43 1.78 -13.96 -3.27
CA PRO A 43 1.16 -14.89 -4.23
C PRO A 43 1.81 -16.29 -4.30
N HIS A 44 3.05 -16.44 -3.80
CA HIS A 44 3.77 -17.71 -3.78
C HIS A 44 3.43 -18.58 -2.57
N CYS A 45 2.71 -18.05 -1.58
CA CYS A 45 2.34 -18.77 -0.36
C CYS A 45 1.21 -19.80 -0.57
N GLY A 46 0.51 -19.76 -1.72
CA GLY A 46 -0.59 -20.69 -2.03
C GLY A 46 -1.85 -20.46 -1.19
N VAL A 47 -1.97 -19.30 -0.54
CA VAL A 47 -3.14 -18.87 0.23
C VAL A 47 -4.11 -18.16 -0.72
N SER A 48 -5.40 -18.47 -0.63
CA SER A 48 -6.40 -17.79 -1.45
C SER A 48 -6.62 -16.35 -0.98
N ASP A 49 -7.07 -15.46 -1.87
CA ASP A 49 -7.38 -14.07 -1.49
C ASP A 49 -8.41 -13.99 -0.35
N ALA A 50 -9.38 -14.92 -0.33
CA ALA A 50 -10.41 -15.00 0.71
C ALA A 50 -9.82 -15.42 2.07
N ASP A 51 -8.94 -16.41 2.08
CA ASP A 51 -8.27 -16.86 3.32
C ASP A 51 -7.31 -15.79 3.83
N LYS A 52 -6.54 -15.16 2.93
CA LYS A 52 -5.66 -14.02 3.25
C LYS A 52 -6.46 -12.91 3.94
N HIS A 53 -7.56 -12.47 3.31
CA HIS A 53 -8.40 -11.42 3.87
C HIS A 53 -9.01 -11.81 5.22
N ALA A 54 -9.44 -13.06 5.41
CA ALA A 54 -9.96 -13.55 6.69
C ALA A 54 -8.90 -13.53 7.80
N MET A 55 -7.68 -14.00 7.49
CA MET A 55 -6.54 -13.98 8.41
C MET A 55 -6.15 -12.55 8.80
N GLU A 56 -6.07 -11.65 7.82
CA GLU A 56 -5.74 -10.24 8.06
C GLU A 56 -6.83 -9.53 8.87
N ALA A 57 -8.11 -9.80 8.60
CA ALA A 57 -9.22 -9.27 9.38
C ALA A 57 -9.19 -9.74 10.84
N GLU A 58 -8.87 -11.01 11.09
CA GLU A 58 -8.69 -11.54 12.46
C GLU A 58 -7.52 -10.83 13.16
N ALA A 59 -6.40 -10.66 12.47
CA ALA A 59 -5.22 -9.98 13.00
C ALA A 59 -5.51 -8.51 13.35
N VAL A 60 -6.21 -7.78 12.49
CA VAL A 60 -6.67 -6.41 12.80
C VAL A 60 -7.57 -6.42 14.03
N GLY A 61 -8.48 -7.39 14.15
CA GLY A 61 -9.31 -7.55 15.35
C GLY A 61 -8.49 -7.71 16.64
N ARG A 62 -7.39 -8.49 16.61
CA ARG A 62 -6.46 -8.63 17.72
C ARG A 62 -5.67 -7.35 18.00
N ILE A 63 -5.27 -6.62 16.96
CA ILE A 63 -4.60 -5.31 17.11
C ILE A 63 -5.54 -4.30 17.78
N GLN A 64 -6.83 -4.30 17.43
CA GLN A 64 -7.83 -3.46 18.11
C GLN A 64 -7.94 -3.80 19.61
N GLU A 65 -7.85 -5.08 19.98
CA GLU A 65 -7.84 -5.50 21.39
C GLU A 65 -6.59 -4.98 22.12
N MET A 66 -5.42 -5.05 21.49
CA MET A 66 -4.16 -4.53 22.05
C MET A 66 -4.19 -3.01 22.27
N LEU A 67 -4.84 -2.27 21.37
CA LEU A 67 -5.04 -0.82 21.48
C LEU A 67 -6.13 -0.44 22.48
N GLY A 68 -6.90 -1.41 22.97
CA GLY A 68 -8.12 -1.20 23.74
C GLY A 68 -9.29 -0.87 22.81
N ARG A 69 -10.23 -1.81 22.66
CA ARG A 69 -11.32 -1.73 21.66
C ARG A 69 -12.15 -0.45 21.69
N GLU A 70 -12.34 0.12 22.87
CA GLU A 70 -13.14 1.34 23.07
C GLU A 70 -12.38 2.64 22.75
N THR A 71 -11.10 2.55 22.40
CA THR A 71 -10.30 3.73 22.07
C THR A 71 -10.55 4.19 20.64
N GLN A 72 -10.44 5.50 20.42
CA GLN A 72 -10.51 6.09 19.09
C GLN A 72 -9.44 5.51 18.14
N ALA A 73 -8.23 5.24 18.66
CA ALA A 73 -7.14 4.67 17.87
C ALA A 73 -7.48 3.26 17.34
N ALA A 74 -8.09 2.40 18.16
CA ALA A 74 -8.54 1.09 17.72
C ALA A 74 -9.63 1.19 16.64
N GLY A 75 -10.53 2.16 16.75
CA GLY A 75 -11.53 2.45 15.72
C GLY A 75 -10.88 2.91 14.41
N GLU A 76 -9.98 3.89 14.49
CA GLU A 76 -9.32 4.51 13.32
C GLU A 76 -8.46 3.49 12.55
N VAL A 77 -7.68 2.64 13.24
CA VAL A 77 -6.86 1.60 12.58
C VAL A 77 -7.74 0.65 11.77
N ALA A 78 -8.83 0.14 12.35
CA ALA A 78 -9.70 -0.79 11.66
C ALA A 78 -10.51 -0.13 10.53
N GLU A 79 -10.92 1.12 10.70
CA GLU A 79 -11.60 1.88 9.66
C GLU A 79 -10.68 2.09 8.44
N LEU A 80 -9.45 2.57 8.67
CA LEU A 80 -8.47 2.80 7.61
C LEU A 80 -8.09 1.52 6.89
N TRP A 81 -7.88 0.42 7.62
CA TRP A 81 -7.58 -0.89 7.03
C TRP A 81 -8.74 -1.36 6.14
N ARG A 82 -10.00 -1.30 6.63
CA ARG A 82 -11.18 -1.70 5.85
C ARG A 82 -11.38 -0.81 4.62
N GLU A 83 -11.15 0.49 4.73
CA GLU A 83 -11.24 1.43 3.61
C GLU A 83 -10.21 1.11 2.53
N TYR A 84 -8.98 0.80 2.93
CA TYR A 84 -7.93 0.37 2.02
C TYR A 84 -8.30 -0.94 1.33
N GLU A 85 -8.69 -1.98 2.08
CA GLU A 85 -9.08 -3.28 1.52
C GLU A 85 -10.27 -3.19 0.56
N ALA A 86 -11.30 -2.42 0.96
CA ALA A 86 -12.49 -2.22 0.14
C ALA A 86 -12.25 -1.29 -1.06
N GLN A 87 -11.12 -0.56 -1.08
CA GLN A 87 -10.79 0.43 -2.10
C GLN A 87 -11.95 1.43 -2.32
N SER A 88 -12.53 1.93 -1.23
CA SER A 88 -13.80 2.67 -1.25
C SER A 88 -13.67 4.19 -1.32
N SER A 89 -12.45 4.73 -1.28
CA SER A 89 -12.17 6.17 -1.29
C SER A 89 -11.09 6.56 -2.31
N ARG A 90 -10.95 7.87 -2.56
CA ARG A 90 -9.87 8.40 -3.41
C ARG A 90 -8.50 8.21 -2.75
N GLU A 91 -8.47 8.34 -1.43
CA GLU A 91 -7.33 8.09 -0.57
C GLU A 91 -6.88 6.63 -0.69
N ALA A 92 -7.81 5.67 -0.60
CA ALA A 92 -7.50 4.25 -0.75
C ALA A 92 -6.95 3.89 -2.13
N HIS A 93 -7.51 4.49 -3.18
CA HIS A 93 -6.98 4.33 -4.53
C HIS A 93 -5.56 4.89 -4.67
N LEU A 94 -5.31 6.08 -4.10
CA LEU A 94 -3.99 6.71 -4.15
C LEU A 94 -2.95 5.91 -3.38
N VAL A 95 -3.27 5.48 -2.16
CA VAL A 95 -2.35 4.68 -1.33
C VAL A 95 -2.08 3.32 -1.99
N LYS A 96 -3.08 2.71 -2.64
CA LYS A 96 -2.87 1.45 -3.38
C LYS A 96 -2.05 1.61 -4.66
N ASP A 97 -2.03 2.81 -5.24
CA ASP A 97 -1.10 3.13 -6.32
C ASP A 97 0.33 3.36 -5.79
N PHE A 98 0.47 3.99 -4.62
CA PHE A 98 1.77 4.14 -3.95
C PHE A 98 2.37 2.80 -3.54
N ASP A 99 1.56 1.88 -3.04
CA ASP A 99 1.97 0.50 -2.71
C ASP A 99 2.66 -0.18 -3.91
N LYS A 100 1.99 -0.17 -5.08
CA LYS A 100 2.55 -0.73 -6.31
C LYS A 100 3.76 0.04 -6.83
N LEU A 101 3.73 1.38 -6.76
CA LEU A 101 4.81 2.22 -7.25
C LEU A 101 6.08 2.03 -6.40
N GLU A 102 5.94 1.98 -5.09
CA GLU A 102 7.06 1.76 -4.17
C GLU A 102 7.69 0.38 -4.40
N MET A 103 6.87 -0.66 -4.57
CA MET A 103 7.32 -2.01 -4.89
C MET A 103 8.19 -2.06 -6.16
N ILE A 104 7.79 -1.40 -7.24
CA ILE A 104 8.57 -1.44 -8.50
C ILE A 104 9.80 -0.53 -8.47
N VAL A 105 9.75 0.59 -7.75
CA VAL A 105 10.94 1.44 -7.53
C VAL A 105 11.97 0.65 -6.72
N GLN A 106 11.53 -0.05 -5.67
CA GLN A 106 12.41 -0.90 -4.88
C GLN A 106 12.99 -2.06 -5.71
N ALA A 107 12.19 -2.66 -6.59
CA ALA A 107 12.66 -3.66 -7.54
C ALA A 107 13.75 -3.09 -8.46
N HIS A 108 13.54 -1.92 -9.07
CA HIS A 108 14.55 -1.27 -9.91
C HIS A 108 15.86 -0.98 -9.15
N GLU A 109 15.77 -0.44 -7.94
CA GLU A 109 16.92 -0.20 -7.06
C GLU A 109 17.72 -1.49 -6.80
N TYR A 110 17.04 -2.62 -6.61
CA TYR A 110 17.70 -3.92 -6.45
C TYR A 110 18.31 -4.47 -7.75
N GLU A 111 17.67 -4.29 -8.91
CA GLU A 111 18.26 -4.65 -10.19
C GLU A 111 19.59 -3.90 -10.40
N GLN A 112 19.62 -2.59 -10.13
CA GLN A 112 20.82 -1.75 -10.28
C GLN A 112 21.91 -2.11 -9.27
N ALA A 113 21.55 -2.32 -8.00
CA ALA A 113 22.53 -2.56 -6.95
C ALA A 113 23.09 -4.00 -6.95
N GLN A 114 22.31 -4.98 -7.39
CA GLN A 114 22.62 -6.40 -7.21
C GLN A 114 22.65 -7.21 -8.52
N GLY A 115 22.28 -6.61 -9.66
CA GLY A 115 22.26 -7.31 -10.95
C GLY A 115 21.19 -8.40 -11.03
N LEU A 116 20.11 -8.28 -10.26
CA LEU A 116 18.96 -9.18 -10.30
C LEU A 116 18.07 -8.88 -11.51
N GLU A 117 17.28 -9.87 -11.95
CA GLU A 117 16.19 -9.65 -12.91
C GLU A 117 14.85 -9.73 -12.19
N LEU A 118 14.16 -8.59 -12.08
CA LEU A 118 12.93 -8.45 -11.29
C LEU A 118 11.74 -7.98 -12.15
N GLN A 119 11.79 -8.27 -13.46
CA GLN A 119 10.77 -7.89 -14.44
C GLN A 119 9.34 -8.28 -14.03
N GLN A 120 9.18 -9.43 -13.36
CA GLN A 120 7.89 -9.92 -12.88
C GLN A 120 7.14 -8.91 -12.00
N PHE A 121 7.86 -8.07 -11.22
CA PHE A 121 7.25 -7.06 -10.37
C PHE A 121 6.62 -5.95 -11.22
N PHE A 122 7.29 -5.52 -12.28
CA PHE A 122 6.77 -4.52 -13.22
C PHE A 122 5.55 -5.06 -13.97
N ASP A 123 5.65 -6.27 -14.51
CA ASP A 123 4.56 -6.92 -15.26
C ASP A 123 3.30 -7.08 -14.37
N SER A 124 3.50 -7.39 -13.09
CA SER A 124 2.41 -7.52 -12.12
C SER A 124 1.62 -6.21 -11.90
N THR A 125 2.16 -5.05 -12.26
CA THR A 125 1.52 -3.72 -12.07
C THR A 125 0.89 -3.15 -13.34
N ALA A 126 1.11 -3.78 -14.50
CA ALA A 126 0.62 -3.29 -15.78
C ALA A 126 -0.92 -3.11 -15.77
N GLY A 127 -1.39 -1.89 -16.07
CA GLY A 127 -2.82 -1.56 -16.11
C GLY A 127 -3.52 -1.50 -14.74
N LYS A 128 -2.79 -1.56 -13.62
CA LYS A 128 -3.37 -1.58 -12.26
C LYS A 128 -3.36 -0.24 -11.51
N PHE A 129 -2.80 0.81 -12.11
CA PHE A 129 -2.80 2.16 -11.54
C PHE A 129 -4.12 2.86 -11.82
N LYS A 130 -4.77 3.40 -10.78
CA LYS A 130 -6.13 4.00 -10.87
C LYS A 130 -6.12 5.53 -10.90
N THR A 131 -5.11 6.14 -10.31
CA THR A 131 -4.99 7.59 -10.14
C THR A 131 -4.08 8.18 -11.21
N GLU A 132 -4.31 9.44 -11.58
CA GLU A 132 -3.42 10.18 -12.49
C GLU A 132 -1.98 10.24 -11.93
N THR A 133 -1.84 10.47 -10.64
CA THR A 133 -0.56 10.46 -9.92
C THR A 133 0.18 9.12 -10.07
N GLY A 134 -0.51 7.99 -9.87
CA GLY A 134 0.06 6.66 -10.08
C GLY A 134 0.52 6.43 -11.52
N VAL A 135 -0.29 6.86 -12.50
CA VAL A 135 0.03 6.75 -13.93
C VAL A 135 1.24 7.61 -14.33
N ILE A 136 1.40 8.80 -13.74
CA ILE A 136 2.57 9.64 -13.95
C ILE A 136 3.81 8.99 -13.33
N GLY A 137 3.69 8.45 -12.11
CA GLY A 137 4.80 7.78 -11.42
C GLY A 137 5.41 6.63 -12.22
N ILE A 138 4.58 5.71 -12.73
CA ILE A 138 5.07 4.59 -13.56
C ILE A 138 5.73 5.05 -14.87
N LYS A 139 5.25 6.14 -15.48
CA LYS A 139 5.86 6.69 -16.71
C LYS A 139 7.26 7.27 -16.43
N ALA A 140 7.43 7.93 -15.29
CA ALA A 140 8.73 8.43 -14.86
C ALA A 140 9.71 7.27 -14.63
N GLU A 141 9.27 6.23 -13.90
CA GLU A 141 10.10 5.06 -13.60
C GLU A 141 10.47 4.27 -14.86
N GLY A 142 9.51 4.00 -15.74
CA GLY A 142 9.75 3.32 -17.02
C GLY A 142 10.62 4.12 -18.01
N SER A 143 10.86 5.41 -17.76
CA SER A 143 11.83 6.21 -18.50
C SER A 143 13.24 6.10 -17.90
N SER A 144 13.36 5.91 -16.58
CA SER A 144 14.63 5.74 -15.87
C SER A 144 15.26 4.36 -16.09
N ARG A 145 14.45 3.34 -16.35
CA ARG A 145 14.89 1.94 -16.54
C ARG A 145 15.39 1.62 -17.97
N ARG A 146 15.40 2.58 -18.90
CA ARG A 146 15.87 2.39 -20.29
C ARG A 146 17.29 2.85 -20.52
#